data_AF-A0A154IH88-F1
#
_entry.id   AF-A0A154IH88-F1
#
_cell.length_a   1.000
_cell.length_b   1.000
_cell.length_c   1.000
_cell.angle_alpha   90.00
_cell.angle_beta   90.00
_cell.angle_gamma   90.00
#
_symmetry.space_group_name_H-M   'P 1'
#
loop_
_entity.id
_entity.type
_entity.pdbx_description
1 polymer ?
#
loop_
_entity_poly.entity_id
_entity_poly.type
_entity_poly.pdbx_seq_one_letter_code
_entity_poly.pdbx_strand_id
1 'polypeptide(L)' 'MPEEKKAAAKVEPLRKTRPCPECGKPSNREHYPFCSNRCREADLSRWLTGAYAIPVADDETKADYPDEEN' A
#
# COMPACT_ATOMS: atom_id res chain seq x y z
N MET A 1 28.66 8.45 35.24
CA MET A 1 27.78 7.32 34.92
C MET A 1 26.78 7.82 33.89
N PRO A 2 27.02 7.67 32.57
CA PRO A 2 26.10 8.20 31.58
C PRO A 2 24.85 7.31 31.53
N GLU A 3 23.70 7.88 31.87
CA GLU A 3 22.42 7.20 31.84
C GLU A 3 22.05 6.91 30.38
N GLU A 4 22.09 5.63 30.02
CA GLU A 4 21.66 5.09 28.74
C GLU A 4 20.16 5.41 28.55
N LYS A 5 19.89 6.43 27.74
CA LYS A 5 18.55 6.81 27.30
C LYS A 5 17.88 5.61 26.63
N LYS A 6 17.00 4.91 27.38
CA LYS A 6 16.08 3.91 26.85
C LYS A 6 15.25 4.54 25.72
N ALA A 7 15.55 4.14 24.48
CA ALA A 7 14.76 4.52 23.32
C ALA A 7 13.33 3.98 23.50
N ALA A 8 12.36 4.89 23.49
CA ALA A 8 10.95 4.55 23.50
C ALA A 8 10.65 3.62 22.32
N ALA A 9 10.24 2.38 22.62
CA ALA A 9 9.92 1.40 21.60
C ALA A 9 8.76 1.94 20.74
N LYS A 10 9.00 2.06 19.43
CA LYS A 10 8.02 2.55 18.45
C LYS A 10 6.84 1.57 18.43
N VAL A 11 5.72 1.98 19.01
CA VAL A 11 4.50 1.17 19.11
C VAL A 11 3.86 1.10 17.73
N GLU A 12 4.33 0.16 16.90
CA GLU A 12 3.75 -0.08 15.58
C GLU A 12 2.55 -1.03 15.72
N PRO A 13 1.35 -0.64 15.24
CA PRO A 13 0.16 -1.46 15.38
C PRO A 13 0.38 -2.85 14.80
N LEU A 14 -0.03 -3.89 15.53
CA LEU A 14 0.01 -5.29 15.13
C LEU A 14 -0.99 -5.54 13.99
N ARG A 15 -0.65 -5.04 12.79
CA ARG A 15 -1.39 -5.36 11.57
C ARG A 15 -1.09 -6.81 11.22
N LYS A 16 -2.14 -7.55 10.83
CA LYS A 16 -2.02 -8.95 10.38
C LYS A 16 -1.04 -9.02 9.21
N THR A 17 -0.18 -10.03 9.19
CA THR A 17 0.76 -10.26 8.09
C THR A 17 -0.02 -10.51 6.81
N ARG A 18 0.29 -9.73 5.77
CA ARG A 18 -0.29 -9.88 4.43
C ARG A 18 0.81 -10.39 3.48
N PRO A 19 0.47 -11.15 2.44
CA PRO A 19 1.42 -11.43 1.37
C PRO A 19 1.75 -10.13 0.63
N CYS A 20 3.01 -9.97 0.24
CA CYS A 20 3.48 -8.84 -0.54
C CYS A 20 2.77 -8.82 -1.91
N PRO A 21 2.15 -7.71 -2.33
CA PRO A 21 1.42 -7.65 -3.60
C PRO A 21 2.34 -7.81 -4.83
N GLU A 22 3.63 -7.49 -4.69
CA GLU A 22 4.59 -7.57 -5.80
C GLU A 22 5.18 -8.99 -6.00
N CYS A 23 5.31 -9.78 -4.93
CA CYS A 23 6.02 -11.08 -5.00
C CYS A 23 5.44 -12.22 -4.14
N GLY A 24 4.36 -11.99 -3.39
CA GLY A 24 3.68 -12.99 -2.56
C GLY A 24 4.37 -13.37 -1.24
N LYS A 25 5.59 -12.90 -0.97
CA LYS A 25 6.32 -13.18 0.28
C LYS A 25 5.65 -12.55 1.50
N PRO A 26 5.83 -13.08 2.73
CA PRO A 26 5.27 -12.48 3.93
C PRO A 26 5.77 -11.03 4.12
N SER A 27 4.85 -10.11 4.41
CA SER A 27 5.17 -8.70 4.67
C SER A 27 6.08 -8.52 5.87
N ASN A 28 7.09 -7.65 5.75
CA ASN A 28 7.91 -7.23 6.89
C ASN A 28 7.22 -6.06 7.61
N ARG A 29 7.32 -5.96 8.93
CA ARG A 29 6.72 -4.89 9.74
C ARG A 29 7.21 -3.50 9.32
N GLU A 30 8.50 -3.38 9.02
CA GLU A 30 9.13 -2.12 8.63
C GLU A 30 8.71 -1.64 7.23
N HIS A 31 8.38 -2.58 6.34
CA HIS A 31 8.06 -2.32 4.93
C HIS A 31 6.59 -2.61 4.59
N TYR A 32 5.74 -2.81 5.60
CA TYR A 32 4.34 -3.21 5.42
C TYR A 32 3.62 -2.22 4.49
N PRO A 33 2.89 -2.68 3.45
CA PRO A 33 2.44 -4.05 3.15
C PRO A 33 3.42 -4.94 2.35
N PHE A 34 4.63 -4.48 2.07
CA PHE A 34 5.62 -5.18 1.25
C PHE A 34 6.59 -6.03 2.08
N CYS A 35 7.34 -6.90 1.41
CA CYS A 35 8.40 -7.67 2.06
C CYS A 35 9.73 -6.89 2.19
N SER A 36 9.96 -5.86 1.36
CA SER A 36 11.20 -5.07 1.31
C SER A 36 11.04 -3.74 0.58
N ASN A 37 12.03 -2.84 0.69
CA ASN A 37 12.05 -1.58 -0.06
C ASN A 37 12.02 -1.79 -1.59
N ARG A 38 12.73 -2.81 -2.10
CA ARG A 38 12.75 -3.13 -3.53
C ARG A 38 11.35 -3.41 -4.10
N CYS A 39 10.51 -4.12 -3.35
CA CYS A 39 9.13 -4.40 -3.78
C CYS A 39 8.24 -3.14 -3.76
N ARG A 40 8.52 -2.20 -2.85
CA ARG A 40 7.83 -0.90 -2.82
C ARG A 40 8.17 -0.04 -4.03
N GLU A 41 9.45 -0.01 -4.44
CA GLU A 41 9.91 0.73 -5.62
C GLU A 41 9.42 0.11 -6.93
N ALA A 42 9.35 -1.22 -7.01
CA ALA A 42 8.79 -1.93 -8.15
C ALA A 42 7.29 -1.65 -8.32
N ASP A 43 6.53 -1.67 -7.21
CA ASP A 43 5.12 -1.28 -7.22
C ASP A 43 4.95 0.15 -7.70
N LEU A 44 5.73 1.11 -7.16
CA LEU A 44 5.70 2.51 -7.59
C LEU A 44 5.98 2.64 -9.10
N SER A 45 6.92 1.87 -9.63
CA SER A 45 7.23 1.87 -11.07
C SER A 45 6.02 1.42 -11.89
N ARG A 46 5.30 0.38 -11.45
CA ARG A 46 4.05 -0.08 -12.11
C ARG A 46 2.97 1.00 -12.11
N TRP A 47 2.82 1.73 -11.02
CA TRP A 47 1.94 2.91 -10.94
C TRP A 47 2.32 3.96 -11.98
N LEU A 48 3.60 4.34 -12.04
CA LEU A 48 4.08 5.37 -12.96
C LEU A 48 3.96 4.95 -14.43
N THR A 49 4.07 3.66 -14.74
CA THR A 49 3.88 3.13 -16.10
C THR A 49 2.40 3.01 -16.51
N GLY A 50 1.46 3.27 -15.61
CA GLY A 50 0.03 3.11 -15.88
C GLY A 50 -0.43 1.65 -15.92
N ALA A 51 0.35 0.70 -15.38
CA ALA A 51 -0.03 -0.71 -15.35
C ALA A 51 -1.25 -0.97 -14.44
N TYR A 52 -1.48 -0.09 -13.46
CA TYR A 52 -2.67 -0.10 -12.63
C TYR A 52 -3.78 0.76 -13.28
N ALA A 53 -4.30 0.30 -14.41
CA ALA A 53 -5.46 0.89 -15.08
C ALA A 53 -6.73 0.09 -14.78
N ILE A 54 -7.84 0.79 -14.49
CA ILE A 54 -9.16 0.17 -14.37
C ILE A 54 -9.73 0.05 -15.80
N PRO A 55 -10.05 -1.15 -16.29
CA PRO A 55 -10.64 -1.30 -17.61
C PRO A 55 -12.01 -0.61 -17.66
N VAL A 56 -12.26 0.16 -18.71
CA VAL A 56 -13.60 0.68 -19.02
C VAL A 56 -14.39 -0.47 -19.63
N ALA A 57 -15.58 -0.75 -19.10
CA ALA A 57 -16.54 -1.58 -19.81
C ALA A 57 -17.13 -0.74 -20.94
N ASP A 58 -17.19 -1.26 -22.16
CA ASP A 58 -17.76 -0.57 -23.36
C ASP A 58 -19.26 -0.19 -23.22
N ASP A 59 -19.85 -0.35 -22.04
CA ASP A 59 -21.22 0.06 -21.74
C ASP A 59 -21.21 1.49 -21.19
N GLU A 60 -21.37 2.45 -22.11
CA GLU A 60 -21.42 3.91 -21.90
C GLU A 60 -22.53 4.38 -20.93
N THR A 61 -23.24 3.48 -20.24
CA THR A 61 -24.47 3.80 -19.49
C THR A 61 -24.35 3.84 -17.97
N LYS A 62 -23.17 3.69 -17.36
CA LYS A 62 -23.03 3.76 -15.89
C LYS A 62 -21.87 4.64 -15.41
N ALA A 63 -22.03 5.95 -15.58
CA ALA A 63 -21.55 6.91 -14.61
C ALA A 63 -22.77 7.66 -14.03
N ASP A 64 -23.61 6.93 -13.30
CA ASP A 64 -24.70 7.52 -12.49
C ASP A 64 -24.05 8.20 -11.28
N TYR A 65 -23.60 9.43 -11.48
CA TYR A 65 -23.37 10.36 -10.39
C TYR A 65 -24.74 10.97 -10.07
N PRO A 66 -25.35 10.71 -8.90
CA PRO A 66 -26.53 11.45 -8.49
C PRO A 66 -26.11 12.91 -8.29
N ASP A 67 -26.56 13.76 -9.20
CA ASP A 67 -26.46 15.22 -9.09
C ASP A 67 -27.16 15.65 -7.80
N GLU A 68 -26.39 16.19 -6.84
CA GLU A 68 -26.91 16.81 -5.62
C GLU A 68 -27.58 18.14 -5.99
N GLU A 69 -28.89 18.11 -6.25
CA GLU A 69 -29.74 19.29 -6.19
C GLU A 69 -30.12 19.56 -4.72
N ASN A 70 -29.56 20.62 -4.12
CA ASN A 70 -30.10 21.31 -2.95
C ASN A 70 -29.88 22.82 -3.07
#